data_AF-A0A842P6W1-F1
#
_entry.id   AF-A0A842P6W1-F1
#
_cell.length_a   1.000
_cell.length_b   1.000
_cell.length_c   1.000
_cell.angle_alpha   90.00
_cell.angle_beta   90.00
_cell.angle_gamma   90.00
#
_symmetry.space_group_name_H-M   'P 1'
#
loop_
_entity.id
_entity.type
_entity.pdbx_description
1 polymer ?
#
loop_
_entity_poly.entity_id
_entity_poly.type
_entity_poly.pdbx_seq_one_letter_code
_entity_poly.pdbx_strand_id
1 'polypeptide(L)'
;MKKKSLQQIQDYYETLGYKGDKLRKVLDKDKEYQKIIKERKQKLTKHFKITKKEKKKYVLSTDEDFEILAKCKQLEKLKLTKDDKSLVEFLKTQLEDDWRKPLLKKLNNLLRKYKK
;
A
#
# COMPACT_ATOMS: atom_id res chain seq x y z
N MET A 1 6.46 -11.82 24.79
CA MET A 1 5.26 -11.02 24.46
C MET A 1 5.24 -10.79 22.96
N LYS A 2 4.20 -11.25 22.23
CA LYS A 2 4.08 -11.00 20.78
C LYS A 2 3.84 -9.49 20.59
N LYS A 3 4.72 -8.81 19.84
CA LYS A 3 4.51 -7.39 19.47
C LYS A 3 3.15 -7.27 18.79
N LYS A 4 2.33 -6.28 19.16
CA LYS A 4 1.06 -6.01 18.48
C LYS A 4 1.35 -5.75 16.99
N SER A 5 0.65 -6.43 16.08
CA SER A 5 0.76 -6.14 14.66
C SER A 5 0.11 -4.79 14.34
N LEU A 6 0.49 -4.15 13.22
CA LEU A 6 -0.20 -2.93 12.77
C LEU A 6 -1.71 -3.18 12.62
N GLN A 7 -2.07 -4.39 12.17
CA GLN A 7 -3.45 -4.85 12.07
C GLN A 7 -4.16 -4.83 13.43
N GLN A 8 -3.54 -5.36 14.49
CA GLN A 8 -4.16 -5.37 15.82
C GLN A 8 -4.38 -3.95 16.39
N ILE A 9 -3.50 -3.01 16.07
CA ILE A 9 -3.69 -1.60 16.46
C ILE A 9 -4.81 -0.96 15.64
N GLN A 10 -4.86 -1.25 14.34
CA GLN A 10 -5.93 -0.77 13.46
C GLN A 10 -7.30 -1.34 13.87
N ASP A 11 -7.40 -2.66 14.05
CA ASP A 11 -8.61 -3.37 14.48
C ASP A 11 -9.12 -2.81 15.81
N TYR A 12 -8.23 -2.48 16.75
CA TYR A 12 -8.61 -1.83 18.00
C TYR A 12 -9.34 -0.50 17.77
N TYR A 13 -8.82 0.39 16.91
CA TYR A 13 -9.52 1.64 16.60
C TYR A 13 -10.79 1.41 15.75
N GLU A 14 -10.83 0.38 14.90
CA GLU A 14 -12.03 0.02 14.16
C GLU A 14 -13.15 -0.48 15.09
N THR A 15 -12.83 -1.28 16.11
CA THR A 15 -13.81 -1.70 17.15
C THR A 15 -14.34 -0.53 17.98
N LEU A 16 -13.55 0.53 18.13
CA LEU A 16 -13.98 1.79 18.73
C LEU A 16 -14.82 2.67 17.78
N GLY A 17 -15.10 2.20 16.56
CA GLY A 17 -15.93 2.86 15.58
C GLY A 17 -15.21 3.88 14.69
N TYR A 18 -13.88 3.99 14.78
CA TYR A 18 -13.12 4.85 13.88
C TYR A 18 -13.04 4.22 12.49
N LYS A 19 -13.36 5.00 11.45
CA LYS A 19 -13.31 4.57 10.05
C LYS A 19 -12.77 5.67 9.14
N GLY A 20 -12.25 5.29 7.97
CA GLY A 20 -11.77 6.22 6.93
C GLY A 20 -10.77 7.24 7.46
N ASP A 21 -10.99 8.52 7.16
CA ASP A 21 -10.09 9.61 7.58
C ASP A 21 -9.96 9.75 9.10
N LYS A 22 -11.01 9.40 9.85
CA LYS A 22 -10.97 9.45 11.32
C LYS A 22 -10.01 8.39 11.86
N LEU A 23 -10.05 7.18 11.29
CA LEU A 23 -9.13 6.08 11.62
C LEU A 23 -7.68 6.48 11.31
N ARG A 24 -7.44 7.08 10.13
CA ARG A 24 -6.11 7.58 9.78
C ARG A 24 -5.59 8.60 10.79
N LYS A 25 -6.41 9.58 11.19
CA LYS A 25 -6.00 10.62 12.15
C LYS A 25 -5.63 10.07 13.52
N VAL A 26 -6.31 9.03 14.01
CA VAL A 26 -5.95 8.41 15.29
C VAL A 26 -4.69 7.56 15.17
N LEU A 27 -4.53 6.80 14.08
CA LEU A 27 -3.32 6.02 13.80
C LEU A 27 -2.07 6.91 13.58
N ASP A 28 -2.24 8.11 13.01
CA ASP A 28 -1.15 9.09 12.86
C ASP A 28 -0.65 9.63 14.20
N LYS A 29 -1.51 9.67 15.23
CA LYS A 29 -1.16 10.12 16.58
C LYS A 29 -0.68 8.99 17.49
N ASP A 30 -0.93 7.74 17.11
CA ASP A 30 -0.55 6.58 17.90
C ASP A 30 0.97 6.33 17.84
N LYS A 31 1.65 6.51 18.98
CA LYS A 31 3.11 6.38 19.08
C LYS A 31 3.61 4.95 18.79
N GLU A 32 2.84 3.93 19.16
CA GLU A 32 3.22 2.53 18.96
C GLU A 32 3.08 2.15 17.48
N TYR A 33 1.96 2.53 16.85
CA TYR A 33 1.73 2.40 15.42
C TYR A 33 2.82 3.08 14.60
N GLN A 34 3.14 4.34 14.90
CA GLN A 34 4.17 5.10 14.18
C GLN A 34 5.58 4.51 14.38
N LYS A 35 5.89 3.98 15.58
CA LYS A 35 7.17 3.30 15.83
C LYS A 35 7.31 2.04 14.97
N ILE A 36 6.26 1.21 14.90
CA ILE A 36 6.25 -0.01 14.09
C ILE A 36 6.38 0.34 12.59
N ILE A 37 5.65 1.36 12.12
CA ILE A 37 5.79 1.86 10.74
C ILE A 37 7.23 2.32 10.47
N LYS A 38 7.86 3.04 11.39
CA LYS A 38 9.24 3.53 11.23
C LYS A 38 10.24 2.37 11.16
N GLU A 39 10.14 1.39 12.06
CA GLU A 39 10.97 0.18 12.07
C GLU A 39 10.81 -0.62 10.77
N ARG A 40 9.57 -0.78 10.27
CA ARG A 40 9.29 -1.46 9.00
C ARG A 40 9.85 -0.68 7.81
N LYS A 41 9.57 0.63 7.72
CA LYS A 41 10.12 1.53 6.69
C LYS A 41 11.64 1.49 6.64
N GLN A 42 12.32 1.33 7.77
CA GLN A 42 13.77 1.17 7.84
C GLN A 42 14.23 -0.18 7.27
N LYS A 43 13.61 -1.29 7.68
CA LYS A 43 13.89 -2.63 7.12
C LYS A 43 13.72 -2.67 5.60
N LEU A 44 12.68 -2.02 5.07
CA LEU A 44 12.44 -1.98 3.63
C LEU A 44 13.46 -1.15 2.85
N THR A 45 13.93 -0.04 3.40
CA THR A 45 15.04 0.70 2.77
C THR A 45 16.29 -0.17 2.67
N LYS A 46 16.54 -1.00 3.68
CA LYS A 46 17.72 -1.88 3.73
C LYS A 46 17.59 -3.06 2.77
N HIS A 47 16.43 -3.70 2.68
CA HIS A 47 16.23 -4.91 1.86
C HIS A 47 15.78 -4.65 0.42
N PHE A 48 14.90 -3.67 0.18
CA PHE A 48 14.21 -3.50 -1.10
C PHE A 48 14.55 -2.18 -1.82
N LYS A 49 15.55 -1.44 -1.32
CA LYS A 49 15.99 -0.13 -1.87
C LYS A 49 14.80 0.77 -2.21
N ILE A 50 13.84 0.92 -1.30
CA ILE A 50 12.70 1.82 -1.51
C ILE A 50 13.19 3.26 -1.49
N THR A 51 12.89 4.01 -2.56
CA THR A 51 13.28 5.41 -2.68
C THR A 51 12.44 6.30 -1.76
N LYS A 52 12.96 7.48 -1.39
CA LYS A 52 12.20 8.46 -0.59
C LYS A 52 10.89 8.87 -1.29
N LYS A 53 10.87 8.89 -2.62
CA LYS A 53 9.68 9.21 -3.44
C LYS A 53 8.58 8.15 -3.27
N GLU A 54 8.94 6.87 -3.33
CA GLU A 54 8.00 5.76 -3.09
C GLU A 54 7.44 5.77 -1.66
N LYS A 55 8.29 6.08 -0.65
CA LYS A 55 7.85 6.20 0.75
C LYS A 55 6.82 7.30 1.00
N LYS A 56 6.82 8.35 0.17
CA LYS A 56 5.86 9.46 0.26
C LYS A 56 4.61 9.20 -0.59
N LYS A 57 4.76 8.44 -1.69
CA LYS A 57 3.69 8.13 -2.63
C LYS A 57 2.76 7.02 -2.12
N TYR A 58 3.31 6.00 -1.48
CA TYR A 58 2.55 4.83 -1.06
C TYR A 58 2.16 4.86 0.42
N VAL A 59 0.90 4.52 0.68
CA VAL A 59 0.34 4.25 2.00
C VAL A 59 0.56 2.77 2.29
N LEU A 60 1.62 2.47 3.04
CA LEU A 60 1.98 1.11 3.43
C LEU A 60 1.60 0.93 4.91
N SER A 61 0.32 0.68 5.16
CA SER A 61 -0.28 0.62 6.50
C SER A 61 -0.32 -0.80 7.05
N THR A 62 -0.37 -1.82 6.19
CA THR A 62 -0.44 -3.23 6.58
C THR A 62 0.83 -3.99 6.19
N ASP A 63 1.03 -5.19 6.76
CA ASP A 63 2.08 -6.11 6.31
C ASP A 63 1.89 -6.53 4.85
N GLU A 64 0.64 -6.69 4.43
CA GLU A 64 0.27 -7.07 3.07
C GLU A 64 0.67 -5.99 2.04
N ASP A 65 0.50 -4.71 2.36
CA ASP A 65 0.95 -3.61 1.50
C ASP A 65 2.45 -3.68 1.20
N PHE A 66 3.23 -4.10 2.21
CA PHE A 66 4.67 -4.28 2.07
C PHE A 66 5.01 -5.51 1.23
N GLU A 67 4.29 -6.61 1.39
CA GLU A 67 4.46 -7.80 0.56
C GLU A 67 4.11 -7.54 -0.91
N ILE A 68 3.02 -6.81 -1.16
CA ILE A 68 2.61 -6.41 -2.51
C ILE A 68 3.72 -5.59 -3.18
N LEU A 69 4.28 -4.60 -2.48
CA LEU A 69 5.36 -3.79 -3.02
C LEU A 69 6.64 -4.60 -3.28
N ALA A 70 6.98 -5.52 -2.36
CA ALA A 70 8.13 -6.41 -2.51
C ALA A 70 8.00 -7.30 -3.75
N LYS A 71 6.83 -7.92 -3.94
CA LYS A 71 6.53 -8.73 -5.13
C LYS A 71 6.57 -7.89 -6.42
N CYS A 72 5.99 -6.69 -6.42
CA CYS A 72 6.08 -5.78 -7.55
C CYS A 72 7.53 -5.47 -7.94
N LYS A 73 8.41 -5.20 -6.97
CA LYS A 73 9.84 -4.96 -7.23
C LYS A 73 10.61 -6.19 -7.70
N GLN A 74 10.23 -7.38 -7.26
CA GLN A 74 10.80 -8.63 -7.77
C GLN A 74 10.42 -8.81 -9.25
N LEU A 75 9.15 -8.58 -9.58
CA LEU A 75 8.62 -8.68 -10.94
C LEU A 75 9.26 -7.63 -11.88
N GLU A 76 9.53 -6.41 -11.42
CA GLU A 76 10.22 -5.37 -12.20
C GLU A 76 11.65 -5.74 -12.63
N LYS A 77 12.31 -6.66 -11.91
CA LYS A 77 13.64 -7.16 -12.29
C LYS A 77 13.58 -8.22 -13.39
N LEU A 78 12.41 -8.79 -13.66
CA LEU A 78 12.21 -9.80 -14.68
C LEU A 78 11.91 -9.16 -16.04
N LYS A 79 12.19 -9.88 -17.13
CA LYS A 79 11.75 -9.49 -18.48
C LYS A 79 10.27 -9.83 -18.65
N LEU A 80 9.41 -8.95 -18.13
CA LEU A 80 7.95 -9.05 -18.28
C LEU A 80 7.49 -8.60 -19.68
N THR A 81 6.36 -9.16 -20.12
CA THR A 81 5.64 -8.69 -21.32
C THR A 81 5.10 -7.28 -21.11
N LYS A 82 4.65 -6.60 -22.18
CA LYS A 82 4.03 -5.26 -22.05
C LYS A 82 2.79 -5.29 -21.17
N ASP A 83 1.98 -6.34 -21.27
CA ASP A 83 0.74 -6.47 -20.52
C ASP A 83 1.02 -6.75 -19.03
N ASP A 84 1.96 -7.63 -18.73
CA ASP A 84 2.37 -7.91 -17.35
C ASP A 84 3.00 -6.69 -16.68
N LYS A 85 3.79 -5.90 -17.42
CA LYS A 85 4.31 -4.62 -16.93
C LYS A 85 3.17 -3.65 -16.60
N SER A 86 2.17 -3.55 -17.47
CA SER A 86 0.98 -2.71 -17.23
C SER A 86 0.18 -3.17 -16.02
N LEU A 87 0.13 -4.48 -15.78
CA LEU A 87 -0.51 -5.05 -14.59
C LEU A 87 0.27 -4.72 -13.32
N VAL A 88 1.59 -4.92 -13.29
CA VAL A 88 2.44 -4.59 -12.14
C VAL A 88 2.38 -3.09 -11.81
N GLU A 89 2.44 -2.23 -12.82
CA GLU A 89 2.31 -0.79 -12.62
C GLU A 89 0.95 -0.42 -12.04
N PHE A 90 -0.11 -1.08 -12.50
CA PHE A 90 -1.45 -0.90 -11.93
C PHE A 90 -1.56 -1.38 -10.49
N LEU A 91 -0.98 -2.54 -10.14
CA LEU A 91 -0.97 -3.03 -8.77
C LEU A 91 -0.27 -2.04 -7.83
N LYS A 92 0.80 -1.38 -8.28
CA LYS A 92 1.48 -0.33 -7.50
C LYS A 92 0.58 0.88 -7.23
N THR A 93 -0.35 1.20 -8.13
CA THR A 93 -1.32 2.30 -7.89
C THR A 93 -2.26 2.01 -6.73
N GLN A 94 -2.47 0.73 -6.37
CA GLN A 94 -3.32 0.34 -5.25
C GLN A 94 -2.69 0.65 -3.89
N LEU A 95 -1.37 0.86 -3.88
CA LEU A 95 -0.65 1.31 -2.70
C LEU A 95 -0.67 2.85 -2.56
N GLU A 96 -1.22 3.58 -3.52
CA GLU A 96 -1.33 5.05 -3.44
C GLU A 96 -2.48 5.48 -2.53
N ASP A 97 -2.37 6.67 -1.95
CA ASP A 97 -3.43 7.21 -1.08
C ASP A 97 -4.79 7.31 -1.79
N ASP A 98 -4.77 7.82 -3.02
CA ASP A 98 -5.94 8.00 -3.86
C ASP A 98 -6.05 6.91 -4.94
N TRP A 99 -5.80 5.65 -4.55
CA TRP A 99 -5.83 4.49 -5.46
C TRP A 99 -7.17 4.28 -6.19
N ARG A 100 -8.25 4.87 -5.67
CA ARG A 100 -9.58 4.83 -6.28
C ARG A 100 -9.61 5.52 -7.65
N LYS A 101 -8.88 6.62 -7.83
CA LYS A 101 -8.79 7.32 -9.13
C LYS A 101 -8.21 6.44 -10.26
N PRO A 102 -7.01 5.83 -10.13
CA PRO A 102 -6.47 4.96 -11.16
C PRO A 102 -7.32 3.71 -11.38
N LEU A 103 -7.95 3.16 -10.33
CA LEU A 103 -8.90 2.05 -10.48
C LEU A 103 -10.09 2.44 -11.35
N LEU A 104 -10.79 3.53 -11.01
CA LEU A 104 -11.95 4.01 -11.76
C LEU A 104 -11.60 4.33 -13.21
N LYS A 105 -10.43 4.95 -13.45
CA LYS A 105 -9.94 5.21 -14.81
C LYS A 105 -9.79 3.92 -15.61
N LYS A 106 -9.20 2.88 -15.02
CA LYS A 106 -8.99 1.60 -15.71
C LYS A 106 -10.31 0.88 -15.98
N LEU A 107 -11.25 0.91 -15.04
CA LEU A 107 -12.60 0.38 -15.21
C LEU A 107 -13.39 1.12 -16.30
N ASN A 108 -13.35 2.45 -16.32
CA ASN A 108 -14.02 3.24 -17.36
C ASN A 108 -13.48 2.95 -18.75
N ASN A 109 -12.16 2.74 -18.88
CA ASN A 109 -11.56 2.33 -20.14
C ASN A 109 -12.02 0.94 -20.58
N LEU A 110 -12.12 -0.02 -19.65
CA LEU A 110 -12.65 -1.36 -19.93
C LEU A 110 -14.13 -1.29 -20.36
N LEU A 111 -14.95 -0.53 -19.64
CA LEU A 111 -16.35 -0.32 -20.00
C LEU A 111 -16.47 0.28 -21.40
N ARG A 112 -15.64 1.27 -21.77
CA ARG A 112 -15.63 1.83 -23.14
C ARG A 112 -15.21 0.81 -24.19
N LYS A 113 -14.31 -0.11 -23.86
CA LYS A 113 -13.85 -1.16 -24.78
C LYS A 113 -14.95 -2.18 -25.09
N TYR A 114 -15.74 -2.57 -24.09
CA TYR A 114 -16.75 -3.62 -24.20
C TYR A 114 -18.20 -3.12 -24.35
N LYS A 115 -18.45 -1.82 -24.19
CA LYS A 115 -19.74 -1.18 -24.57
C LYS A 115 -19.81 -0.78 -26.06
N LYS A 116 -18.76 -1.09 -26.82
CA LYS A 116 -18.81 -1.12 -28.28
C LYS A 116 -19.32 -2.47 -28.73
#